data_AF-A0A1G7T428-F1
#
_entry.id   AF-A0A1G7T428-F1
#
_cell.length_a   1.000
_cell.length_b   1.000
_cell.length_c   1.000
_cell.angle_alpha   90.00
_cell.angle_beta   90.00
_cell.angle_gamma   90.00
#
_symmetry.space_group_name_H-M   'P 1'
#
loop_
_entity.id
_entity.type
_entity.pdbx_description
1 polymer ?
#
loop_
_entity_poly.entity_id
_entity_poly.type
_entity_poly.pdbx_seq_one_letter_code
_entity_poly.pdbx_strand_id
1 'polypeptide(L)'
;MGRVVCLHGVPAVPPDGLPAVVTCAVGAPRSPLDTVTALLHGLEEAAFDLFPAWLPDARGISGPGGAGVAAVRAAATRTARRNGHFSPFLADLAERALRRTAWRTPRFPLEVRAVGLARVLAAGFGRSHASALVHVPGGLSPSSEEHLVAGCEWLARHGGLGVWLTGAPLTTVDRVLTVTLATLTSGSGNTAVEEKPSADLMPPLHPPLFPPVAGAPHPASAAEQALEAALLPRRWAAGRAWNQTYLPHPLAEPIRVDLMWAAERCVVEVDGPDHCAPPKYAADRRRDVRLHLDDHVVLRFTNEQVLTDIEIVVHQIERLLRLRRLGKPEG
;
A
#
# COMPACT_ATOMS: atom_id res chain seq x y z
N MET A 1 13.92 13.57 -9.91
CA MET A 1 14.77 12.47 -10.41
C MET A 1 14.80 11.40 -9.33
N GLY A 2 14.60 10.13 -9.66
CA GLY A 2 14.58 9.03 -8.68
C GLY A 2 15.93 8.88 -7.98
N ARG A 3 15.93 8.53 -6.69
CA ARG A 3 17.14 8.29 -5.89
C ARG A 3 16.99 6.97 -5.13
N VAL A 4 18.12 6.30 -4.92
CA VAL A 4 18.23 5.13 -4.05
C VAL A 4 18.65 5.59 -2.66
N VAL A 5 17.93 5.17 -1.62
CA VAL A 5 18.23 5.53 -0.22
C VAL A 5 18.02 4.30 0.66
N CYS A 6 18.94 4.04 1.60
CA CYS A 6 18.76 3.04 2.63
C CYS A 6 18.00 3.65 3.82
N LEU A 7 16.98 2.96 4.32
CA LEU A 7 16.15 3.37 5.45
C LEU A 7 16.40 2.46 6.66
N HIS A 8 16.84 3.06 7.77
CA HIS A 8 16.83 2.40 9.08
C HIS A 8 15.66 2.92 9.92
N GLY A 9 14.78 2.01 10.34
CA GLY A 9 13.56 2.32 11.12
C GLY A 9 12.26 2.30 10.31
N VAL A 10 11.11 2.24 10.98
CA VAL A 10 9.77 2.34 10.36
C VAL A 10 9.32 3.81 10.44
N PRO A 11 8.90 4.45 9.33
CA PRO A 11 8.44 5.83 9.40
C PRO A 11 7.19 5.94 10.28
N ALA A 12 7.23 6.85 11.25
CA ALA A 12 6.02 7.41 11.83
C ALA A 12 5.23 8.14 10.72
N VAL A 13 3.90 8.07 10.83
CA VAL A 13 2.93 8.41 9.78
C VAL A 13 3.33 9.61 8.92
N PRO A 14 3.27 9.47 7.59
CA PRO A 14 3.75 10.52 6.72
C PRO A 14 2.71 11.61 6.42
N PRO A 15 3.17 12.86 6.20
CA PRO A 15 2.32 13.97 5.76
C PRO A 15 1.82 13.79 4.31
N ASP A 16 0.83 14.61 3.95
CA ASP A 16 0.34 14.70 2.57
C ASP A 16 1.46 15.09 1.58
N GLY A 17 1.52 14.39 0.44
CA GLY A 17 2.48 14.65 -0.64
C GLY A 17 3.54 13.56 -0.87
N LEU A 18 3.55 12.48 -0.09
CA LEU A 18 4.46 11.35 -0.30
C LEU A 18 4.14 10.52 -1.56
N PRO A 19 5.14 9.78 -2.09
CA PRO A 19 4.94 8.83 -3.18
C PRO A 19 4.00 7.69 -2.77
N ALA A 20 3.38 7.07 -3.76
CA ALA A 20 2.84 5.72 -3.60
C ALA A 20 4.00 4.74 -3.37
N VAL A 21 4.04 4.01 -2.25
CA VAL A 21 5.13 3.05 -1.98
C VAL A 21 4.65 1.63 -2.25
N VAL A 22 5.36 0.95 -3.15
CA VAL A 22 5.13 -0.46 -3.45
C VAL A 22 6.26 -1.27 -2.85
N THR A 23 5.93 -2.25 -2.02
CA THR A 23 6.93 -3.14 -1.44
C THR A 23 7.30 -4.23 -2.44
N CYS A 24 8.60 -4.46 -2.60
CA CYS A 24 9.14 -5.47 -3.50
C CYS A 24 10.12 -6.36 -2.72
N ALA A 25 9.99 -7.67 -2.93
CA ALA A 25 10.96 -8.65 -2.45
C ALA A 25 11.94 -9.00 -3.56
N VAL A 26 13.23 -9.04 -3.23
CA VAL A 26 14.27 -9.55 -4.12
C VAL A 26 15.00 -10.66 -3.38
N GLY A 27 15.20 -11.80 -4.05
CA GLY A 27 16.02 -12.89 -3.52
C GLY A 27 17.51 -12.53 -3.52
N ALA A 28 18.39 -13.53 -3.62
CA ALA A 28 19.82 -13.28 -3.86
C ALA A 28 20.07 -13.10 -5.38
N PRO A 29 20.27 -11.87 -5.88
CA PRO A 29 20.43 -11.64 -7.31
C PRO A 29 21.77 -12.15 -7.82
N ARG A 30 21.75 -12.74 -9.02
CA ARG A 30 22.95 -13.24 -9.72
C ARG A 30 23.54 -12.21 -10.67
N SER A 31 22.77 -11.19 -11.03
CA SER A 31 23.18 -10.05 -11.86
C SER A 31 22.29 -8.83 -11.61
N PRO A 32 22.70 -7.61 -12.03
CA PRO A 32 21.83 -6.42 -11.94
C PRO A 32 20.54 -6.57 -12.76
N LEU A 33 20.60 -7.28 -13.89
CA LEU A 33 19.44 -7.54 -14.75
C LEU A 33 18.39 -8.43 -14.04
N ASP A 34 18.84 -9.41 -13.25
CA ASP A 34 17.95 -10.25 -12.46
C ASP A 34 17.20 -9.41 -11.42
N THR A 35 17.90 -8.50 -10.74
CA THR A 35 17.29 -7.54 -9.81
C THR A 35 16.22 -6.70 -10.51
N VAL A 36 16.55 -6.08 -11.64
CA VAL A 36 15.59 -5.25 -12.41
C VAL A 36 14.37 -6.06 -12.82
N THR A 37 14.59 -7.28 -13.31
CA THR A 37 13.50 -8.15 -13.77
C THR A 37 12.58 -8.54 -12.61
N ALA A 38 13.14 -8.91 -11.45
CA ALA A 38 12.38 -9.24 -10.25
C ALA A 38 11.57 -8.04 -9.73
N LEU A 39 12.18 -6.85 -9.68
CA LEU A 39 11.49 -5.63 -9.24
C LEU A 39 10.35 -5.25 -10.19
N LEU A 40 10.58 -5.27 -11.50
CA LEU A 40 9.53 -4.95 -12.47
C LEU A 40 8.38 -5.95 -12.42
N HIS A 41 8.67 -7.22 -12.13
CA HIS A 41 7.63 -8.23 -11.93
C HIS A 41 6.75 -7.90 -10.71
N GLY A 42 7.35 -7.60 -9.56
CA GLY A 42 6.59 -7.21 -8.36
C GLY A 42 5.77 -5.93 -8.56
N LEU A 43 6.31 -4.93 -9.28
CA LEU A 43 5.56 -3.71 -9.62
C LEU A 43 4.37 -3.99 -10.55
N GLU A 44 4.47 -5.00 -11.41
CA GLU A 44 3.37 -5.40 -12.30
C GLU A 44 2.29 -6.18 -11.57
N GLU A 45 2.66 -7.06 -10.65
CA GLU A 45 1.71 -7.74 -9.77
C GLU A 45 0.92 -6.70 -8.97
N ALA A 46 1.61 -5.72 -8.37
CA ALA A 46 0.95 -4.59 -7.72
C ALA A 46 0.02 -3.83 -8.68
N ALA A 47 0.45 -3.57 -9.92
CA ALA A 47 -0.42 -2.93 -10.91
C ALA A 47 -1.65 -3.80 -11.26
N PHE A 48 -1.52 -5.12 -11.32
CA PHE A 48 -2.67 -6.01 -11.56
C PHE A 48 -3.65 -6.01 -10.39
N ASP A 49 -3.14 -5.99 -9.15
CA ASP A 49 -3.99 -5.95 -7.96
C ASP A 49 -4.69 -4.61 -7.79
N LEU A 50 -4.04 -3.52 -8.21
CA LEU A 50 -4.67 -2.19 -8.25
C LEU A 50 -5.63 -1.99 -9.43
N PHE A 51 -5.79 -2.93 -10.36
CA PHE A 51 -6.75 -2.75 -11.46
C PHE A 51 -8.21 -2.93 -10.96
N PRO A 52 -9.16 -2.04 -11.31
CA PRO A 52 -9.08 -0.94 -12.28
C PRO A 52 -8.85 0.44 -11.65
N ALA A 53 -8.33 0.56 -10.44
CA ALA A 53 -8.18 1.85 -9.75
C ALA A 53 -7.30 2.86 -10.52
N TRP A 54 -6.23 2.41 -11.17
CA TRP A 54 -5.39 3.23 -12.05
C TRP A 54 -5.97 3.44 -13.46
N LEU A 55 -7.07 2.75 -13.80
CA LEU A 55 -7.82 2.95 -15.04
C LEU A 55 -9.33 3.08 -14.75
N PRO A 56 -9.78 4.20 -14.15
CA PRO A 56 -11.18 4.36 -13.76
C PRO A 56 -12.19 4.20 -14.92
N ASP A 57 -11.79 4.56 -16.15
CA ASP A 57 -12.59 4.37 -17.38
C ASP A 57 -12.87 2.89 -17.72
N ALA A 58 -12.21 1.94 -17.03
CA ALA A 58 -12.46 0.50 -17.15
C ALA A 58 -13.40 -0.04 -16.05
N ARG A 59 -13.90 0.79 -15.13
CA ARG A 59 -14.91 0.39 -14.14
C ARG A 59 -16.15 -0.16 -14.85
N GLY A 60 -16.62 -1.33 -14.44
CA GLY A 60 -17.76 -2.03 -15.04
C GLY A 60 -17.40 -2.99 -16.18
N ILE A 61 -16.13 -3.14 -16.55
CA ILE A 61 -15.68 -4.20 -17.46
C ILE A 61 -15.42 -5.46 -16.64
N SER A 62 -16.43 -6.34 -16.56
CA SER A 62 -16.44 -7.48 -15.63
C SER A 62 -15.55 -8.67 -16.06
N GLY A 63 -15.01 -8.68 -17.28
CA GLY A 63 -14.15 -9.77 -17.74
C GLY A 63 -13.71 -9.67 -19.19
N PRO A 64 -12.84 -10.58 -19.66
CA PRO A 64 -12.27 -10.52 -21.00
C PRO A 64 -13.21 -10.98 -22.13
N GLY A 65 -14.40 -11.51 -21.79
CA GLY A 65 -15.37 -12.01 -22.77
C GLY A 65 -16.05 -10.91 -23.59
N GLY A 66 -16.63 -11.29 -24.73
CA GLY A 66 -17.33 -10.38 -25.63
C GLY A 66 -16.45 -9.22 -26.09
N ALA A 67 -16.90 -7.98 -25.84
CA ALA A 67 -16.16 -6.76 -26.17
C ALA A 67 -15.19 -6.29 -25.05
N GLY A 68 -15.05 -7.03 -23.94
CA GLY A 68 -14.32 -6.57 -22.75
C GLY A 68 -12.85 -6.22 -23.01
N VAL A 69 -12.15 -7.04 -23.79
CA VAL A 69 -10.76 -6.78 -24.18
C VAL A 69 -10.64 -5.53 -25.06
N ALA A 70 -11.52 -5.38 -26.06
CA ALA A 70 -11.51 -4.20 -26.91
C ALA A 70 -11.83 -2.93 -26.11
N ALA A 71 -12.82 -3.02 -25.20
CA ALA A 71 -13.25 -1.93 -24.34
C ALA A 71 -12.12 -1.47 -23.39
N VAL A 72 -11.44 -2.41 -22.71
CA VAL A 72 -10.37 -2.06 -21.76
C VAL A 72 -9.16 -1.44 -22.48
N ARG A 73 -8.80 -1.96 -23.66
CA ARG A 73 -7.72 -1.39 -24.48
C ARG A 73 -8.07 0.00 -24.98
N ALA A 74 -9.33 0.25 -25.35
CA ALA A 74 -9.80 1.56 -25.77
C ALA A 74 -9.79 2.56 -24.59
N ALA A 75 -10.23 2.14 -23.39
CA ALA A 75 -10.15 2.95 -22.18
C ALA A 75 -8.70 3.32 -21.82
N ALA A 76 -7.80 2.34 -21.87
CA ALA A 76 -6.37 2.55 -21.66
C ALA A 76 -5.77 3.51 -22.69
N THR A 77 -6.12 3.38 -23.97
CA THR A 77 -5.65 4.28 -25.02
C THR A 77 -6.10 5.72 -24.81
N ARG A 78 -7.36 5.94 -24.42
CA ARG A 78 -7.87 7.28 -24.09
C ARG A 78 -7.14 7.88 -22.88
N THR A 79 -6.96 7.09 -21.83
CA THR A 79 -6.23 7.50 -20.62
C THR A 79 -4.78 7.84 -20.91
N ALA A 80 -4.11 7.02 -21.73
CA ALA A 80 -2.73 7.26 -22.14
C ALA A 80 -2.56 8.59 -22.86
N ARG A 81 -3.49 8.94 -23.77
CA ARG A 81 -3.47 10.22 -24.48
C ARG A 81 -3.67 11.42 -23.56
N ARG A 82 -4.57 11.31 -22.57
CA ARG A 82 -4.84 12.39 -21.61
C ARG A 82 -3.66 12.64 -20.67
N ASN A 83 -3.03 11.57 -20.20
CA ASN A 83 -2.03 11.64 -19.13
C ASN A 83 -0.58 11.39 -19.62
N GLY A 84 -0.37 11.37 -20.93
CA GLY A 84 0.96 11.20 -21.55
C GLY A 84 1.63 9.85 -21.31
N HIS A 85 0.88 8.77 -21.04
CA HIS A 85 1.46 7.42 -20.99
C HIS A 85 1.79 6.91 -22.40
N PHE A 86 2.73 5.97 -22.48
CA PHE A 86 2.96 5.23 -23.71
C PHE A 86 1.76 4.30 -23.99
N SER A 87 0.93 4.71 -24.95
CA SER A 87 -0.37 4.07 -25.22
C SER A 87 -0.32 2.56 -25.48
N PRO A 88 0.65 2.03 -26.27
CA PRO A 88 0.73 0.59 -26.49
C PRO A 88 0.98 -0.21 -25.20
N PHE A 89 1.84 0.31 -24.32
CA PHE A 89 2.13 -0.33 -23.03
C PHE A 89 0.91 -0.31 -22.10
N LEU A 90 0.23 0.84 -21.96
CA LEU A 90 -0.92 0.93 -21.06
C LEU A 90 -2.08 0.02 -21.51
N ALA A 91 -2.34 -0.06 -22.82
CA ALA A 91 -3.37 -0.94 -23.38
C ALA A 91 -3.05 -2.43 -23.17
N ASP A 92 -1.79 -2.82 -23.34
CA ASP A 92 -1.33 -4.18 -23.08
C ASP A 92 -1.40 -4.55 -21.59
N LEU A 93 -0.96 -3.64 -20.71
CA LEU A 93 -1.06 -3.83 -19.26
C LEU A 93 -2.52 -3.99 -18.81
N ALA A 94 -3.43 -3.17 -19.33
CA ALA A 94 -4.85 -3.21 -18.97
C ALA A 94 -5.55 -4.48 -19.46
N GLU A 95 -5.22 -4.96 -20.67
CA GLU A 95 -5.71 -6.26 -21.12
C GLU A 95 -5.21 -7.40 -20.24
N ARG A 96 -3.92 -7.41 -19.87
CA ARG A 96 -3.35 -8.46 -19.03
C ARG A 96 -3.91 -8.43 -17.61
N ALA A 97 -4.13 -7.25 -17.04
CA ALA A 97 -4.81 -7.09 -15.77
C ALA A 97 -6.23 -7.67 -15.82
N LEU A 98 -6.99 -7.38 -16.88
CA LEU A 98 -8.34 -7.92 -17.09
C LEU A 98 -8.35 -9.44 -17.24
N ARG A 99 -7.34 -10.01 -17.91
CA ARG A 99 -7.21 -11.46 -18.11
C ARG A 99 -6.57 -12.19 -16.93
N ARG A 100 -5.97 -11.47 -15.96
CA ARG A 100 -5.13 -12.02 -14.88
C ARG A 100 -4.01 -12.94 -15.41
N THR A 101 -3.41 -12.58 -16.55
CA THR A 101 -2.33 -13.36 -17.17
C THR A 101 -0.96 -12.77 -16.84
N ALA A 102 -0.11 -13.56 -16.19
CA ALA A 102 1.32 -13.25 -16.04
C ALA A 102 2.04 -13.15 -17.39
N TRP A 103 3.20 -12.50 -17.42
CA TRP A 103 4.04 -12.45 -18.61
C TRP A 103 4.50 -13.84 -19.00
N ARG A 104 4.26 -14.21 -20.25
CA ARG A 104 4.95 -15.36 -20.87
C ARG A 104 6.15 -14.92 -21.71
N THR A 105 6.27 -13.63 -22.05
CA THR A 105 7.46 -13.02 -22.67
C THR A 105 7.38 -11.49 -22.55
N PRO A 106 8.44 -10.77 -22.11
CA PRO A 106 8.43 -9.31 -22.06
C PRO A 106 8.30 -8.72 -23.46
N ARG A 107 7.18 -8.02 -23.71
CA ARG A 107 6.82 -7.44 -25.02
C ARG A 107 7.35 -6.02 -25.21
N PHE A 108 7.76 -5.37 -24.12
CA PHE A 108 8.28 -4.01 -24.11
C PHE A 108 9.66 -3.97 -23.46
N PRO A 109 10.54 -3.03 -23.90
CA PRO A 109 11.81 -2.77 -23.22
C PRO A 109 11.63 -2.47 -21.74
N LEU A 110 12.65 -2.77 -20.93
CA LEU A 110 12.59 -2.63 -19.48
C LEU A 110 12.31 -1.19 -19.06
N GLU A 111 12.85 -0.21 -19.78
CA GLU A 111 12.69 1.22 -19.52
C GLU A 111 11.22 1.64 -19.72
N VAL A 112 10.59 1.16 -20.79
CA VAL A 112 9.17 1.41 -21.08
C VAL A 112 8.30 0.84 -19.97
N ARG A 113 8.62 -0.38 -19.49
CA ARG A 113 7.93 -1.02 -18.37
C ARG A 113 8.11 -0.20 -17.09
N ALA A 114 9.35 0.14 -16.75
CA ALA A 114 9.69 0.88 -15.53
C ALA A 114 8.93 2.22 -15.43
N VAL A 115 9.02 3.05 -16.48
CA VAL A 115 8.33 4.35 -16.53
C VAL A 115 6.81 4.17 -16.53
N GLY A 116 6.31 3.20 -17.29
CA GLY A 116 4.89 2.91 -17.38
C GLY A 116 4.29 2.51 -16.03
N LEU A 117 4.92 1.56 -15.33
CA LEU A 117 4.49 1.05 -14.03
C LEU A 117 4.56 2.12 -12.95
N ALA A 118 5.63 2.91 -12.91
CA ALA A 118 5.76 4.00 -11.95
C ALA A 118 4.56 4.96 -12.00
N ARG A 119 4.15 5.34 -13.21
CA ARG A 119 3.00 6.24 -13.41
C ARG A 119 1.67 5.55 -13.11
N VAL A 120 1.51 4.29 -13.50
CA VAL A 120 0.30 3.51 -13.23
C VAL A 120 0.07 3.34 -11.73
N LEU A 121 1.11 2.98 -10.98
CA LEU A 121 1.05 2.83 -9.53
C LEU A 121 0.78 4.17 -8.85
N ALA A 122 1.49 5.24 -9.23
CA ALA A 122 1.22 6.58 -8.72
C ALA A 122 -0.24 6.98 -8.94
N ALA A 123 -0.77 6.79 -10.16
CA ALA A 123 -2.15 7.10 -10.50
C ALA A 123 -3.17 6.25 -9.72
N GLY A 124 -2.90 4.95 -9.53
CA GLY A 124 -3.77 4.05 -8.76
C GLY A 124 -3.95 4.47 -7.30
N PHE A 125 -2.94 5.14 -6.74
CA PHE A 125 -2.97 5.73 -5.40
C PHE A 125 -3.27 7.24 -5.41
N GLY A 126 -3.64 7.85 -6.54
CA GLY A 126 -3.90 9.29 -6.61
C GLY A 126 -2.70 10.16 -6.20
N ARG A 127 -1.47 9.67 -6.38
CA ARG A 127 -0.21 10.39 -6.07
C ARG A 127 0.48 10.86 -7.35
N SER A 128 1.38 11.84 -7.21
CA SER A 128 2.16 12.39 -8.33
C SER A 128 3.37 11.53 -8.72
N HIS A 129 3.83 10.66 -7.82
CA HIS A 129 4.99 9.81 -8.02
C HIS A 129 4.87 8.52 -7.19
N ALA A 130 5.67 7.52 -7.53
CA ALA A 130 5.75 6.24 -6.83
C ALA A 130 7.19 5.94 -6.38
N SER A 131 7.33 5.10 -5.37
CA SER A 131 8.60 4.58 -4.87
C SER A 131 8.51 3.07 -4.65
N ALA A 132 9.60 2.36 -4.89
CA ALA A 132 9.73 0.94 -4.58
C ALA A 132 10.47 0.79 -3.24
N LEU A 133 9.86 0.14 -2.26
CA LEU A 133 10.50 -0.28 -1.02
C LEU A 133 11.02 -1.71 -1.19
N VAL A 134 12.33 -1.85 -1.32
CA VAL A 134 13.02 -3.11 -1.59
C VAL A 134 13.59 -3.65 -0.28
N HIS A 135 13.18 -4.88 0.08
CA HIS A 135 13.77 -5.58 1.21
C HIS A 135 15.13 -6.18 0.84
N VAL A 136 16.17 -5.84 1.60
CA VAL A 136 17.52 -6.37 1.50
C VAL A 136 17.61 -7.63 2.36
N PRO A 137 17.74 -8.84 1.76
CA PRO A 137 17.85 -10.07 2.52
C PRO A 137 19.17 -10.13 3.31
N GLY A 138 19.15 -10.80 4.45
CA GLY A 138 20.36 -11.07 5.23
C GLY A 138 21.31 -12.04 4.53
N GLY A 139 22.60 -11.91 4.79
CA GLY A 139 23.62 -12.87 4.32
C GLY A 139 23.95 -12.81 2.82
N LEU A 140 23.68 -11.68 2.16
CA LEU A 140 24.13 -11.47 0.78
C LEU A 140 25.66 -11.54 0.67
N SER A 141 26.15 -12.15 -0.40
CA SER A 141 27.56 -12.01 -0.77
C SER A 141 27.85 -10.58 -1.25
N PRO A 142 29.12 -10.13 -1.20
CA PRO A 142 29.50 -8.81 -1.71
C PRO A 142 29.06 -8.55 -3.16
N SER A 143 29.14 -9.58 -4.02
CA SER A 143 28.70 -9.48 -5.42
C SER A 143 27.18 -9.40 -5.57
N SER A 144 26.42 -10.14 -4.77
CA SER A 144 24.96 -10.05 -4.78
C SER A 144 24.45 -8.73 -4.20
N GLU A 145 25.15 -8.16 -3.20
CA GLU A 145 24.87 -6.82 -2.69
C GLU A 145 25.07 -5.75 -3.80
N GLU A 146 26.19 -5.81 -4.52
CA GLU A 146 26.47 -4.95 -5.67
C GLU A 146 25.42 -5.09 -6.79
N HIS A 147 25.02 -6.32 -7.12
CA HIS A 147 23.97 -6.57 -8.12
C HIS A 147 22.60 -6.03 -7.70
N LEU A 148 22.26 -6.12 -6.40
CA LEU A 148 21.03 -5.56 -5.87
C LEU A 148 21.04 -4.03 -6.03
N VAL A 149 22.11 -3.37 -5.57
CA VAL A 149 22.21 -1.91 -5.63
C VAL A 149 22.23 -1.41 -7.07
N ALA A 150 23.02 -2.04 -7.95
CA ALA A 150 23.09 -1.65 -9.36
C ALA A 150 21.72 -1.75 -10.06
N GLY A 151 20.94 -2.79 -9.79
CA GLY A 151 19.58 -2.92 -10.31
C GLY A 151 18.62 -1.86 -9.75
N CYS A 152 18.72 -1.55 -8.46
CA CYS A 152 17.95 -0.49 -7.81
C CYS A 152 18.27 0.90 -8.40
N GLU A 153 19.55 1.20 -8.61
CA GLU A 153 19.99 2.44 -9.25
C GLU A 153 19.49 2.56 -10.69
N TRP A 154 19.53 1.45 -11.44
CA TRP A 154 18.96 1.41 -12.78
C TRP A 154 17.47 1.76 -12.75
N LEU A 155 16.69 1.16 -11.84
CA LEU A 155 15.26 1.42 -11.73
C LEU A 155 14.97 2.88 -11.34
N ALA A 156 15.74 3.45 -10.42
CA ALA A 156 15.59 4.84 -10.01
C ALA A 156 15.89 5.82 -11.16
N ARG A 157 16.95 5.53 -11.94
CA ARG A 157 17.42 6.37 -13.04
C ARG A 157 16.50 6.30 -14.27
N HIS A 158 16.06 5.10 -14.64
CA HIS A 158 15.31 4.86 -15.88
C HIS A 158 13.80 4.81 -15.67
N GLY A 159 13.31 4.42 -14.48
CA GLY A 159 11.88 4.30 -14.19
C GLY A 159 11.24 5.57 -13.62
N GLY A 160 12.04 6.54 -13.16
CA GLY A 160 11.52 7.72 -12.47
C GLY A 160 10.91 7.41 -11.09
N LEU A 161 11.24 6.26 -10.51
CA LEU A 161 10.83 5.80 -9.19
C LEU A 161 11.82 6.27 -8.12
N GLY A 162 11.32 6.62 -6.93
CA GLY A 162 12.17 6.53 -5.73
C GLY A 162 12.45 5.06 -5.43
N VAL A 163 13.64 4.71 -4.95
CA VAL A 163 13.92 3.34 -4.50
C VAL A 163 14.46 3.40 -3.08
N TRP A 164 13.80 2.70 -2.17
CA TRP A 164 14.15 2.68 -0.77
C TRP A 164 14.59 1.27 -0.40
N LEU A 165 15.74 1.12 0.23
CA LEU A 165 16.26 -0.15 0.70
C LEU A 165 16.00 -0.28 2.20
N THR A 166 15.53 -1.44 2.66
CA THR A 166 15.28 -1.70 4.09
C THR A 166 15.62 -3.16 4.42
N GLY A 167 15.90 -3.49 5.68
CA GLY A 167 16.29 -4.84 6.10
C GLY A 167 17.76 -4.90 6.54
N ALA A 168 18.51 -5.90 6.06
CA ALA A 168 19.91 -6.06 6.42
C ALA A 168 20.74 -4.84 5.97
N PRO A 169 21.73 -4.40 6.78
CA PRO A 169 22.59 -3.29 6.38
C PRO A 169 23.44 -3.68 5.16
N LEU A 170 23.65 -2.72 4.27
CA LEU A 170 24.66 -2.85 3.22
C LEU A 170 26.04 -2.80 3.86
N THR A 171 26.87 -3.79 3.58
CA THR A 171 28.21 -3.95 4.20
C THR A 171 29.34 -3.70 3.21
N THR A 172 29.05 -3.84 1.91
CA THR A 172 30.02 -3.72 0.81
C THR A 172 29.85 -2.39 0.08
N VAL A 173 28.62 -1.89 -0.06
CA VAL A 173 28.30 -0.70 -0.84
C VAL A 173 28.10 0.53 0.04
N ASP A 174 28.96 1.54 -0.11
CA ASP A 174 28.97 2.79 0.67
C ASP A 174 28.33 4.00 -0.03
N ARG A 175 28.18 3.93 -1.36
CA ARG A 175 27.66 5.03 -2.21
C ARG A 175 26.15 5.29 -2.07
N VAL A 176 25.41 4.41 -1.39
CA VAL A 176 23.98 4.59 -1.13
C VAL A 176 23.82 5.38 0.17
N LEU A 177 23.12 6.53 0.09
CA LEU A 177 22.85 7.33 1.28
C LEU A 177 21.99 6.52 2.26
N THR A 178 22.46 6.41 3.48
CA THR A 178 21.70 5.83 4.60
C THR A 178 21.03 6.93 5.40
N VAL A 179 19.70 6.83 5.54
CA VAL A 179 18.88 7.73 6.34
C VAL A 179 18.33 6.94 7.52
N THR A 180 18.72 7.34 8.72
CA THR A 180 18.11 6.86 9.95
C THR A 180 16.83 7.64 10.20
N LEU A 181 15.70 6.96 10.10
CA LEU A 181 14.43 7.53 10.52
C LEU A 181 14.42 7.52 12.04
N ALA A 182 14.22 8.69 12.65
CA ALA A 182 14.04 8.78 14.09
C ALA A 182 12.79 8.00 14.46
N THR A 183 12.98 6.80 15.00
CA THR A 183 11.95 6.13 15.78
C THR A 183 11.67 7.07 16.95
N LEU A 184 10.44 7.56 17.06
CA LEU A 184 9.96 8.12 18.34
C LEU A 184 9.90 6.95 19.33
N THR A 185 11.07 6.56 19.84
CA THR A 185 11.19 5.73 21.04
C THR A 185 10.81 6.64 22.19
N SER A 186 9.55 6.58 22.59
CA SER A 186 9.18 7.10 23.90
C SER A 186 9.95 6.32 24.95
N GLY A 187 10.77 7.05 25.73
CA GLY A 187 11.65 6.49 26.73
C GLY A 187 10.89 5.57 27.70
N SER A 188 11.33 4.32 27.77
CA SER A 188 11.24 3.54 28.99
C SER A 188 12.62 3.59 29.63
N GLY A 189 12.67 4.05 30.88
CA GLY A 189 13.81 3.78 31.73
C GLY A 189 14.11 2.27 31.73
N ASN A 190 15.41 1.97 31.79
CA ASN A 190 16.07 0.70 32.04
C ASN A 190 15.16 -0.51 32.32
N THR A 191 15.09 -1.42 31.36
CA THR A 191 15.45 -2.82 31.56
C THR A 191 16.00 -3.37 30.25
N ALA A 192 17.30 -3.66 30.23
CA ALA A 192 17.95 -4.36 29.14
C ALA A 192 17.38 -5.78 29.07
N VAL A 193 16.53 -6.03 28.07
CA VAL A 193 16.34 -7.37 27.53
C VAL A 193 17.09 -7.36 26.21
N GLU A 194 18.20 -8.09 26.14
CA GLU A 194 18.89 -8.38 24.89
C GLU A 194 17.93 -9.11 23.95
N GLU A 195 17.28 -8.39 23.05
CA GLU A 195 16.66 -8.99 21.87
C GLU A 195 17.78 -9.43 20.93
N LYS A 196 18.11 -10.72 20.97
CA LYS A 196 18.87 -11.38 19.90
C LYS A 196 18.14 -11.17 18.58
N PRO A 197 18.84 -10.84 17.47
CA PRO A 197 18.23 -10.79 16.16
C PRO A 197 17.86 -12.22 15.74
N SER A 198 16.58 -12.55 15.79
CA SER A 198 16.05 -13.80 15.24
C SER A 198 16.15 -13.75 13.72
N ALA A 199 17.08 -14.54 13.17
CA ALA A 199 17.49 -14.54 11.77
C ALA A 199 16.51 -15.23 10.79
N ASP A 200 15.28 -15.60 11.21
CA ASP A 200 14.43 -16.51 10.43
C ASP A 200 12.96 -16.08 10.27
N LEU A 201 12.68 -14.78 10.29
CA LEU A 201 11.36 -14.29 9.86
C LEU A 201 11.40 -14.04 8.34
N MET A 202 11.03 -15.06 7.57
CA MET A 202 10.58 -14.84 6.20
C MET A 202 9.52 -13.73 6.22
N PRO A 203 9.70 -12.62 5.48
CA PRO A 203 8.69 -11.57 5.45
C PRO A 203 7.39 -12.14 4.89
N PRO A 204 6.22 -11.62 5.31
CA PRO A 204 4.94 -12.01 4.72
C PRO A 204 5.03 -11.86 3.19
N LEU A 205 4.50 -12.85 2.47
CA LEU A 205 4.51 -12.93 0.99
C LEU A 205 3.94 -11.68 0.31
N HIS A 206 3.17 -10.86 1.04
CA HIS A 206 2.68 -9.55 0.62
C HIS A 206 2.72 -8.55 1.79
N PRO A 207 3.78 -7.74 1.96
CA PRO A 207 3.77 -6.64 2.92
C PRO A 207 2.79 -5.55 2.43
N PRO A 208 1.95 -4.95 3.30
CA PRO A 208 0.96 -3.96 2.89
C PRO A 208 1.62 -2.78 2.18
N LEU A 209 1.01 -2.34 1.06
CA LEU A 209 1.37 -1.12 0.34
C LEU A 209 1.31 0.07 1.32
N PHE A 210 2.40 0.81 1.45
CA PHE A 210 2.49 1.93 2.39
C PHE A 210 2.55 3.26 1.62
N PRO A 211 2.02 4.36 2.17
CA PRO A 211 0.80 4.41 2.95
C PRO A 211 -0.44 4.29 2.02
N PRO A 212 -1.55 3.67 2.48
CA PRO A 212 -2.87 3.91 1.89
C PRO A 212 -3.17 5.41 1.76
N VAL A 213 -4.00 5.80 0.81
CA VAL A 213 -4.33 7.20 0.53
C VAL A 213 -5.30 7.72 1.59
N ALA A 214 -4.87 8.67 2.41
CA ALA A 214 -5.77 9.34 3.34
C ALA A 214 -6.97 9.95 2.57
N GLY A 215 -8.18 9.65 3.01
CA GLY A 215 -9.43 10.13 2.42
C GLY A 215 -10.06 9.21 1.36
N ALA A 216 -9.41 8.13 0.94
CA ALA A 216 -10.00 7.14 0.02
C ALA A 216 -9.81 5.70 0.51
N PRO A 217 -10.76 4.78 0.22
CA PRO A 217 -10.57 3.35 0.50
C PRO A 217 -9.33 2.83 -0.22
N HIS A 218 -8.69 1.81 0.34
CA HIS A 218 -7.51 1.19 -0.24
C HIS A 218 -7.84 0.68 -1.66
N PRO A 219 -7.12 1.13 -2.70
CA PRO A 219 -7.44 0.81 -4.10
C PRO A 219 -7.50 -0.69 -4.43
N ALA A 220 -6.69 -1.50 -3.73
CA ALA A 220 -6.65 -2.95 -3.92
C ALA A 220 -7.57 -3.73 -2.96
N SER A 221 -8.28 -3.06 -2.03
CA SER A 221 -9.19 -3.71 -1.09
C SER A 221 -10.61 -3.73 -1.63
N ALA A 222 -11.04 -4.86 -2.19
CA ALA A 222 -12.40 -5.00 -2.72
C ALA A 222 -13.48 -4.71 -1.67
N ALA A 223 -13.25 -5.11 -0.41
CA ALA A 223 -14.14 -4.86 0.71
C ALA A 223 -14.27 -3.36 1.01
N GLU A 224 -13.15 -2.63 1.13
CA GLU A 224 -13.20 -1.19 1.37
C GLU A 224 -13.84 -0.43 0.21
N GLN A 225 -13.55 -0.80 -1.05
CA GLN A 225 -14.19 -0.20 -2.22
C GLN A 225 -15.70 -0.45 -2.23
N ALA A 226 -16.14 -1.67 -1.88
CA ALA A 226 -17.57 -2.00 -1.78
C ALA A 226 -18.25 -1.21 -0.65
N LEU A 227 -17.60 -1.09 0.50
CA LEU A 227 -18.11 -0.32 1.64
C LEU A 227 -18.22 1.17 1.31
N GLU A 228 -17.21 1.76 0.67
CA GLU A 228 -17.29 3.16 0.24
C GLU A 228 -18.41 3.36 -0.79
N ALA A 229 -18.54 2.47 -1.78
CA ALA A 229 -19.62 2.55 -2.77
C ALA A 229 -21.01 2.48 -2.12
N ALA A 230 -21.17 1.68 -1.07
CA ALA A 230 -22.41 1.63 -0.30
C ALA A 230 -22.60 2.90 0.55
N LEU A 231 -21.58 3.42 1.22
CA LEU A 231 -21.72 4.59 2.08
C LEU A 231 -21.96 5.89 1.29
N LEU A 232 -21.38 6.03 0.10
CA LEU A 232 -21.42 7.23 -0.73
C LEU A 232 -22.82 7.85 -0.94
N PRO A 233 -23.87 7.11 -1.34
CA PRO A 233 -25.21 7.68 -1.53
C PRO A 233 -25.93 8.06 -0.22
N ARG A 234 -25.42 7.64 0.95
CA ARG A 234 -26.12 7.75 2.23
C ARG A 234 -25.71 9.04 2.95
N ARG A 235 -26.65 9.99 3.07
CA ARG A 235 -26.40 11.30 3.72
C ARG A 235 -25.88 11.19 5.15
N TRP A 236 -26.35 10.21 5.91
CA TRP A 236 -25.92 10.01 7.30
C TRP A 236 -24.44 9.64 7.42
N ALA A 237 -23.84 9.10 6.34
CA ALA A 237 -22.44 8.72 6.25
C ALA A 237 -21.51 9.89 5.87
N ALA A 238 -22.02 11.12 5.84
CA ALA A 238 -21.19 12.32 5.72
C ALA A 238 -20.17 12.41 6.87
N GLY A 239 -19.02 13.04 6.61
CA GLY A 239 -17.93 13.17 7.59
C GLY A 239 -17.02 11.95 7.71
N ARG A 240 -17.25 10.91 6.90
CA ARG A 240 -16.38 9.73 6.83
C ARG A 240 -15.05 10.07 6.17
N ALA A 241 -13.97 9.50 6.69
CA ALA A 241 -12.63 9.65 6.15
C ALA A 241 -11.90 8.31 6.22
N TRP A 242 -11.41 7.83 5.07
CA TRP A 242 -10.64 6.60 5.00
C TRP A 242 -9.18 6.81 5.37
N ASN A 243 -8.51 5.76 5.82
CA ASN A 243 -7.06 5.65 5.96
C ASN A 243 -6.45 6.76 6.81
N GLN A 244 -7.12 7.09 7.91
CA GLN A 244 -6.74 8.18 8.80
C GLN A 244 -5.69 7.73 9.82
N THR A 245 -4.90 8.70 10.28
CA THR A 245 -4.03 8.50 11.43
C THR A 245 -4.58 9.24 12.62
N TYR A 246 -4.88 8.47 13.65
CA TYR A 246 -5.20 8.95 14.97
C TYR A 246 -3.92 9.08 15.81
N LEU A 247 -3.65 10.30 16.28
CA LEU A 247 -2.53 10.61 17.16
C LEU A 247 -3.07 11.32 18.40
N PRO A 248 -3.20 10.64 19.54
CA PRO A 248 -3.82 11.26 20.72
C PRO A 248 -2.97 12.37 21.33
N HIS A 249 -1.64 12.24 21.25
CA HIS A 249 -0.72 13.31 21.60
C HIS A 249 0.62 13.13 20.84
N PRO A 250 1.46 14.18 20.73
CA PRO A 250 2.68 14.17 19.91
C PRO A 250 3.74 13.12 20.25
N LEU A 251 3.63 12.46 21.40
CA LEU A 251 4.57 11.44 21.88
C LEU A 251 3.96 10.02 21.89
N ALA A 252 2.71 9.88 21.44
CA ALA A 252 2.05 8.59 21.31
C ALA A 252 2.44 7.93 19.99
N GLU A 253 2.38 6.60 19.98
CA GLU A 253 2.47 5.84 18.74
C GLU A 253 1.22 6.14 17.88
N PRO A 254 1.40 6.54 16.61
CA PRO A 254 0.27 6.83 15.73
C PRO A 254 -0.51 5.56 15.41
N ILE A 255 -1.83 5.66 15.50
CA ILE A 255 -2.77 4.59 15.21
C ILE A 255 -3.41 4.87 13.86
N ARG A 256 -3.17 3.99 12.89
CA ARG A 256 -3.82 4.03 11.58
C ARG A 256 -5.13 3.26 11.61
N VAL A 257 -6.18 3.88 11.12
CA VAL A 257 -7.52 3.28 11.06
C VAL A 257 -8.04 3.31 9.63
N ASP A 258 -8.79 2.28 9.23
CA ASP A 258 -9.28 2.15 7.85
C ASP A 258 -10.37 3.17 7.53
N LEU A 259 -11.36 3.36 8.41
CA LEU A 259 -12.44 4.32 8.20
C LEU A 259 -12.81 5.01 9.51
N MET A 260 -12.95 6.34 9.48
CA MET A 260 -13.20 7.15 10.67
C MET A 260 -14.29 8.20 10.45
N TRP A 261 -15.14 8.38 11.47
CA TRP A 261 -15.97 9.56 11.68
C TRP A 261 -15.47 10.29 12.92
N ALA A 262 -14.68 11.34 12.72
CA ALA A 262 -13.97 12.02 13.80
C ALA A 262 -14.92 12.70 14.80
N ALA A 263 -16.00 13.32 14.31
CA ALA A 263 -16.97 14.00 15.17
C ALA A 263 -17.70 13.02 16.09
N GLU A 264 -17.97 11.80 15.63
CA GLU A 264 -18.66 10.76 16.37
C GLU A 264 -17.72 9.83 17.14
N ARG A 265 -16.40 10.02 17.02
CA ARG A 265 -15.34 9.13 17.55
C ARG A 265 -15.60 7.67 17.17
N CYS A 266 -16.01 7.44 15.93
CA CYS A 266 -16.30 6.12 15.42
C CYS A 266 -15.20 5.70 14.45
N VAL A 267 -14.65 4.51 14.66
CA VAL A 267 -13.67 3.86 13.82
C VAL A 267 -14.26 2.56 13.30
N VAL A 268 -14.01 2.26 12.03
CA VAL A 268 -14.34 0.99 11.39
C VAL A 268 -13.04 0.43 10.79
N GLU A 269 -12.68 -0.78 11.16
CA GLU A 269 -11.56 -1.54 10.58
C GLU A 269 -12.10 -2.66 9.68
N VAL A 270 -11.48 -2.84 8.52
CA VAL A 270 -11.82 -3.87 7.53
C VAL A 270 -10.68 -4.89 7.50
N ASP A 271 -10.82 -5.92 8.34
CA ASP A 271 -9.76 -6.89 8.58
C ASP A 271 -9.66 -7.90 7.41
N GLY A 272 -8.48 -7.93 6.78
CA GLY A 272 -8.11 -8.95 5.80
C GLY A 272 -7.71 -10.30 6.43
N PRO A 273 -7.62 -11.39 5.64
CA PRO A 273 -7.26 -12.72 6.14
C PRO A 273 -5.88 -12.79 6.83
N ASP A 274 -4.97 -11.86 6.53
CA ASP A 274 -3.62 -11.77 7.11
C ASP A 274 -3.57 -11.18 8.54
N HIS A 275 -4.73 -10.85 9.12
CA HIS A 275 -4.86 -10.37 10.51
C HIS A 275 -4.90 -11.52 11.54
N CYS A 276 -4.96 -12.78 11.09
CA CYS A 276 -5.06 -13.94 11.97
C CYS A 276 -3.71 -14.54 12.45
N ALA A 277 -2.56 -13.92 12.14
CA ALA A 277 -1.25 -14.46 12.53
C ALA A 277 -0.89 -14.15 14.01
N PRO A 278 -0.46 -15.15 14.82
CA PRO A 278 -0.19 -15.02 16.26
C PRO A 278 0.75 -13.88 16.74
N PRO A 279 1.79 -13.43 16.00
CA PRO A 279 2.68 -12.37 16.52
C PRO A 279 2.11 -10.94 16.45
N LYS A 280 0.94 -10.70 15.84
CA LYS A 280 0.31 -9.35 15.79
C LYS A 280 -0.58 -9.00 16.99
N TYR A 281 -0.93 -9.97 17.85
CA TYR A 281 -1.96 -9.80 18.89
C TYR A 281 -1.62 -8.75 19.97
N ALA A 282 -0.36 -8.63 20.40
CA ALA A 282 -0.02 -7.73 21.50
C ALA A 282 -0.03 -6.25 21.08
N ALA A 283 0.45 -5.95 19.87
CA ALA A 283 0.44 -4.60 19.31
C ALA A 283 -0.99 -4.15 18.95
N ASP A 284 -1.78 -5.05 18.36
CA ASP A 284 -3.16 -4.76 17.97
C ASP A 284 -4.05 -4.51 19.20
N ARG A 285 -3.90 -5.29 20.28
CA ARG A 285 -4.61 -5.01 21.54
C ARG A 285 -4.20 -3.69 22.19
N ARG A 286 -2.93 -3.29 22.10
CA ARG A 286 -2.48 -1.98 22.63
C ARG A 286 -3.11 -0.83 21.85
N ARG A 287 -3.24 -0.97 20.53
CA ARG A 287 -3.93 -0.01 19.65
C ARG A 287 -5.41 0.10 20.03
N ASP A 288 -6.12 -1.02 20.16
CA ASP A 288 -7.54 -1.05 20.49
C ASP A 288 -7.82 -0.43 21.87
N VAL A 289 -7.02 -0.78 22.88
CA VAL A 289 -7.14 -0.20 24.23
C VAL A 289 -6.95 1.31 24.19
N ARG A 290 -6.00 1.80 23.39
CA ARG A 290 -5.72 3.24 23.30
C ARG A 290 -6.83 4.01 22.60
N LEU A 291 -7.40 3.47 21.51
CA LEU A 291 -8.60 4.03 20.88
C LEU A 291 -9.76 4.09 21.88
N HIS A 292 -9.97 3.02 22.65
CA HIS A 292 -11.04 2.97 23.64
C HIS A 292 -10.87 3.96 24.79
N LEU A 293 -9.64 4.12 25.30
CA LEU A 293 -9.31 5.11 26.33
C LEU A 293 -9.61 6.54 25.88
N ASP A 294 -9.50 6.81 24.58
CA ASP A 294 -9.83 8.11 23.99
C ASP A 294 -11.29 8.20 23.51
N ASP A 295 -12.17 7.34 24.05
CA ASP A 295 -13.62 7.30 23.78
C ASP A 295 -13.97 7.03 22.30
N HIS A 296 -13.07 6.36 21.57
CA HIS A 296 -13.43 5.83 20.26
C HIS A 296 -14.20 4.51 20.40
N VAL A 297 -15.25 4.36 19.59
CA VAL A 297 -15.85 3.05 19.33
C VAL A 297 -15.21 2.48 18.08
N VAL A 298 -14.77 1.23 18.16
CA VAL A 298 -14.19 0.50 17.05
C VAL A 298 -15.15 -0.60 16.63
N LEU A 299 -15.60 -0.58 15.38
CA LEU A 299 -16.27 -1.71 14.72
C LEU A 299 -15.25 -2.43 13.84
N ARG A 300 -15.26 -3.76 13.86
CA ARG A 300 -14.38 -4.57 13.01
C ARG A 300 -15.23 -5.48 12.13
N PHE A 301 -14.94 -5.50 10.84
CA PHE A 301 -15.59 -6.37 9.87
C PHE A 301 -14.54 -7.13 9.09
N THR A 302 -14.77 -8.42 8.84
CA THR A 302 -13.91 -9.17 7.93
C THR A 302 -14.22 -8.79 6.48
N ASN A 303 -13.24 -8.97 5.58
CA ASN A 303 -13.46 -8.82 4.14
C ASN A 303 -14.68 -9.63 3.66
N GLU A 304 -14.86 -10.85 4.17
CA GLU A 304 -15.99 -11.70 3.82
C GLU A 304 -17.31 -11.06 4.23
N GLN A 305 -17.46 -10.62 5.48
CA GLN A 305 -18.67 -9.97 5.97
C GLN A 305 -19.06 -8.72 5.15
N VAL A 306 -18.07 -7.89 4.79
CA VAL A 306 -18.32 -6.70 3.97
C VAL A 306 -18.80 -7.09 2.57
N LEU A 307 -18.24 -8.15 1.98
CA LEU A 307 -18.57 -8.57 0.62
C LEU A 307 -19.87 -9.39 0.52
N THR A 308 -20.22 -10.17 1.56
CA THR A 308 -21.44 -10.99 1.59
C THR A 308 -22.65 -10.24 2.14
N ASP A 309 -22.45 -9.44 3.19
CA ASP A 309 -23.52 -8.88 4.02
C ASP A 309 -23.43 -7.35 4.13
N ILE A 310 -23.12 -6.68 3.03
CA ILE A 310 -22.84 -5.24 2.98
C ILE A 310 -23.93 -4.38 3.63
N GLU A 311 -25.20 -4.72 3.44
CA GLU A 311 -26.32 -3.97 4.02
C GLU A 311 -26.40 -4.11 5.55
N ILE A 312 -26.01 -5.27 6.10
CA ILE A 312 -25.94 -5.49 7.55
C ILE A 312 -24.81 -4.64 8.14
N VAL A 313 -23.63 -4.67 7.51
CA VAL A 313 -22.47 -3.86 7.91
C VAL A 313 -22.84 -2.37 7.94
N VAL A 314 -23.43 -1.87 6.85
CA VAL A 314 -23.85 -0.47 6.72
C VAL A 314 -24.89 -0.11 7.77
N HIS A 315 -25.87 -0.99 8.04
CA HIS A 315 -26.87 -0.76 9.07
C HIS A 315 -26.27 -0.67 10.49
N GLN A 316 -25.29 -1.52 10.81
CA GLN A 316 -24.61 -1.48 12.11
C GLN A 316 -23.82 -0.18 12.30
N ILE A 317 -23.12 0.27 11.26
CA ILE A 317 -22.42 1.57 11.26
C ILE A 317 -23.42 2.71 11.47
N GLU A 318 -24.53 2.72 10.72
CA GLU A 318 -25.56 3.76 10.85
C GLU A 318 -26.12 3.83 12.27
N ARG A 319 -26.47 2.68 12.84
CA ARG A 319 -27.04 2.58 14.18
C ARG A 319 -26.08 3.16 15.22
N LEU A 320 -24.79 2.82 15.12
CA LEU A 320 -23.78 3.31 16.05
C LEU A 320 -23.59 4.83 15.94
N LEU A 321 -23.49 5.36 14.71
CA LEU A 321 -23.35 6.81 14.49
C LEU A 321 -24.56 7.58 15.00
N ARG A 322 -25.79 7.07 14.78
CA ARG A 322 -27.02 7.66 15.32
C ARG A 322 -26.99 7.70 16.85
N LEU A 323 -26.58 6.62 17.51
CA LEU A 323 -26.47 6.58 18.98
C LEU A 323 -25.43 7.60 19.49
N ARG A 324 -24.27 7.71 18.84
CA ARG A 324 -23.22 8.67 19.23
C ARG A 324 -23.65 10.13 19.01
N ARG A 325 -24.42 10.41 17.96
CA ARG A 325 -25.00 11.74 17.70
C ARG A 325 -26.08 12.12 18.72
N LEU A 326 -26.91 11.17 19.14
CA LEU A 326 -27.95 11.39 20.16
C LEU A 326 -27.38 11.52 21.58
N GLY A 327 -26.25 10.86 21.85
CA GLY A 327 -25.58 10.88 23.16
C GLY A 327 -24.67 12.09 23.41
N LYS A 328 -24.43 12.95 22.41
CA LYS A 328 -23.75 14.23 22.60
C LYS A 328 -24.80 15.31 22.91
N PRO A 329 -24.91 15.83 24.15
CA PRO A 329 -25.59 17.10 24.35
C PRO A 329 -24.80 18.18 23.59
N GLU A 330 -25.50 19.05 22.88
CA GLU A 330 -24.93 20.25 22.27
C GLU A 330 -24.24 21.06 23.38
N GLY A 331 -22.93 21.26 23.24
CA GLY A 331 -22.12 22.16 24.07
C GLY A 331 -21.64 23.31 23.22
#